data_AF-A0A2P2IA36-F1
#
_entry.id   AF-A0A2P2IA36-F1
#
_cell.length_a   1.000
_cell.length_b   1.000
_cell.length_c   1.000
_cell.angle_alpha   90.00
_cell.angle_beta   90.00
_cell.angle_gamma   90.00
#
_symmetry.space_group_name_H-M   'P 1'
#
loop_
_entity.id
_entity.type
_entity.pdbx_description
1 polymer ?
#
loop_
_entity_poly.entity_id
_entity_poly.type
_entity_poly.pdbx_seq_one_letter_code
_entity_poly.pdbx_strand_id
1 'polypeptide(L)'
;AKIVKERFSYICPDIAKEFNKYDNDPSKWVKQYEGHNPVNNTTFNIDIGYERFLGPEIFFHPEFANPDFTVSISELVDSVIQNCPIDVRRPLYKKIVLSGGSTMFKDFDRRMQRDLKKIVDARLKITEQLSGGRIKPKPIDVNVVAHKMQRYA
;
A
#
# COMPACT_ATOMS: atom_id res chain seq x y z
N ALA A 1 20.70 -0.48 -1.26
CA ALA A 1 19.27 -0.13 -1.42
C ALA A 1 18.38 -1.33 -1.81
N LYS A 2 18.64 -2.02 -2.94
CA LYS A 2 17.77 -3.13 -3.42
C LYS A 2 17.54 -4.23 -2.37
N ILE A 3 18.60 -4.70 -1.71
CA ILE A 3 18.50 -5.75 -0.67
C ILE A 3 17.67 -5.28 0.52
N VAL A 4 17.84 -4.02 0.94
CA VAL A 4 17.05 -3.41 2.03
C VAL A 4 15.57 -3.47 1.69
N LYS A 5 15.22 -3.01 0.48
CA LYS A 5 13.84 -3.04 -0.04
C LYS A 5 13.24 -4.45 -0.06
N GLU A 6 13.97 -5.41 -0.61
CA GLU A 6 13.44 -6.77 -0.83
C GLU A 6 13.34 -7.60 0.45
N ARG A 7 14.23 -7.37 1.43
CA ARG A 7 14.28 -8.18 2.66
C ARG A 7 13.60 -7.54 3.86
N PHE A 8 13.59 -6.21 3.95
CA PHE A 8 13.21 -5.53 5.20
C PHE A 8 11.99 -4.63 5.07
N SER A 9 11.60 -4.23 3.86
CA SER A 9 10.48 -3.32 3.65
C SER A 9 9.11 -3.99 3.70
N TYR A 10 8.12 -3.24 4.17
CA TYR A 10 6.73 -3.68 4.32
C TYR A 10 5.78 -2.48 4.29
N ILE A 11 4.49 -2.73 4.11
CA ILE A 11 3.47 -1.69 4.20
C ILE A 11 2.95 -1.58 5.64
N CYS A 12 2.88 -0.36 6.15
CA CYS A 12 2.30 -0.09 7.46
C CYS A 12 0.82 0.33 7.35
N PRO A 13 -0.01 0.06 8.37
CA PRO A 13 -1.40 0.53 8.38
C PRO A 13 -1.54 2.04 8.62
N ASP A 14 -0.64 2.63 9.40
CA ASP A 14 -0.67 4.01 9.90
C ASP A 14 0.78 4.45 10.17
N ILE A 15 1.23 5.48 9.44
CA ILE A 15 2.61 5.96 9.45
C ILE A 15 2.98 6.55 10.81
N ALA A 16 2.11 7.37 11.41
CA ALA A 16 2.39 8.06 12.66
C ALA A 16 2.54 7.05 13.81
N LYS A 17 1.71 6.01 13.84
CA LYS A 17 1.86 4.92 14.81
C LYS A 17 3.12 4.11 14.59
N GLU A 18 3.52 3.91 13.33
CA GLU A 18 4.75 3.19 13.02
C GLU A 18 5.99 3.99 13.43
N PHE A 19 6.02 5.32 13.25
CA PHE A 19 7.08 6.18 13.79
C PHE A 19 7.19 6.07 15.31
N ASN A 20 6.09 6.29 16.04
CA ASN A 20 6.07 6.20 17.50
C ASN A 20 6.60 4.85 18.01
N LYS A 21 6.32 3.77 17.30
CA LYS A 21 6.78 2.43 17.64
C LYS A 21 8.29 2.26 17.48
N TYR A 22 8.89 2.87 16.47
CA TYR A 22 10.34 2.88 16.29
C TYR A 22 11.03 3.79 17.31
N ASP A 23 10.44 4.94 17.63
CA ASP A 23 11.01 5.90 18.58
C ASP A 23 10.98 5.39 20.02
N ASN A 24 9.93 4.65 20.40
CA ASN A 24 9.80 4.07 21.73
C ASN A 24 10.70 2.85 21.95
N ASP A 25 10.84 1.97 20.94
CA ASP A 25 11.63 0.73 21.05
C ASP A 25 12.64 0.55 19.88
N PRO A 26 13.66 1.41 19.73
CA PRO A 26 14.59 1.34 18.58
C PRO A 26 15.30 -0.03 18.47
N SER A 27 15.72 -0.61 19.59
CA SER A 27 16.45 -1.89 19.64
C SER A 27 15.67 -3.08 19.06
N LYS A 28 14.34 -3.02 19.08
CA LYS A 28 13.46 -4.07 18.56
C LYS A 28 13.17 -3.91 17.07
N TRP A 29 13.04 -2.67 16.62
CA TRP A 29 12.52 -2.33 15.28
C TRP A 29 13.59 -1.96 14.27
N VAL A 30 14.67 -1.30 14.71
CA VAL A 30 15.86 -1.08 13.89
C VAL A 30 16.52 -2.42 13.63
N LYS A 31 16.89 -2.67 12.36
CA LYS A 31 17.59 -3.88 11.94
C LYS A 31 18.97 -3.51 11.45
N GLN A 32 19.96 -4.35 11.69
CA GLN A 32 21.28 -4.16 11.10
C GLN A 32 21.43 -5.01 9.86
N TYR A 33 22.07 -4.43 8.85
CA TYR A 33 22.50 -5.14 7.66
C TYR A 33 24.01 -5.01 7.52
N GLU A 34 24.67 -6.16 7.51
CA GLU A 34 26.08 -6.28 7.17
C GLU A 34 26.21 -6.46 5.66
N GLY A 35 26.92 -5.52 5.02
CA GLY A 35 27.27 -5.55 3.62
C GLY A 35 28.74 -5.85 3.43
N HIS A 36 29.07 -6.39 2.25
CA HIS A 36 30.44 -6.67 1.84
C HIS A 36 30.88 -5.66 0.80
N ASN A 37 32.05 -5.03 1.00
CA ASN A 37 32.63 -4.16 -0.02
C ASN A 37 33.45 -5.00 -1.02
N PRO A 38 33.06 -5.04 -2.30
CA PRO A 38 33.70 -5.90 -3.29
C PRO A 38 35.11 -5.45 -3.68
N VAL A 39 35.52 -4.21 -3.35
CA VAL A 39 36.81 -3.65 -3.76
C VAL A 39 37.92 -3.95 -2.75
N ASN A 40 37.66 -3.78 -1.46
CA ASN A 40 38.65 -3.92 -0.39
C ASN A 40 38.38 -5.11 0.54
N ASN A 41 37.34 -5.92 0.25
CA ASN A 41 36.91 -7.06 1.06
C ASN A 41 36.58 -6.74 2.54
N THR A 42 36.32 -5.47 2.88
CA THR A 42 35.89 -5.10 4.24
C THR A 42 34.38 -5.21 4.38
N THR A 43 33.89 -5.60 5.56
CA THR A 43 32.47 -5.52 5.88
C THR A 43 32.10 -4.13 6.39
N PHE A 44 30.84 -3.74 6.19
CA PHE A 44 30.26 -2.51 6.72
C PHE A 44 28.86 -2.81 7.27
N ASN A 45 28.48 -2.14 8.35
CA ASN A 45 27.17 -2.30 8.97
C ASN A 45 26.33 -1.04 8.75
N ILE A 46 25.05 -1.23 8.46
CA ILE A 46 24.07 -0.16 8.29
C ILE A 46 22.86 -0.45 9.16
N ASP A 47 22.42 0.58 9.87
CA ASP A 47 21.14 0.58 10.58
C ASP A 47 20.00 0.84 9.60
N ILE A 48 19.01 -0.05 9.63
CA ILE A 48 17.80 -0.01 8.82
C ILE A 48 16.62 0.31 9.72
N GLY A 49 16.06 1.50 9.54
CA GLY A 49 15.02 2.08 10.39
C GLY A 49 13.71 2.32 9.64
N TYR A 50 13.38 3.59 9.46
CA TYR A 50 12.09 4.06 8.94
C TYR A 50 11.88 3.74 7.46
N GLU A 51 12.94 3.60 6.66
CA GLU A 51 12.87 3.28 5.23
C GLU A 51 12.16 1.94 4.96
N ARG A 52 12.06 1.08 5.98
CA ARG A 52 11.33 -0.19 5.92
C ARG A 52 9.85 0.04 5.59
N PHE A 53 9.21 1.03 6.20
CA PHE A 53 7.81 1.34 5.91
C PHE A 53 7.64 2.55 5.00
N LEU A 54 8.55 3.53 5.04
CA LEU A 54 8.47 4.70 4.17
C LEU A 54 8.71 4.39 2.70
N GLY A 55 9.60 3.43 2.39
CA GLY A 55 9.91 3.08 1.00
C GLY A 55 8.67 2.64 0.22
N PRO A 56 7.90 1.66 0.72
CA PRO A 56 6.64 1.26 0.09
C PRO A 56 5.48 2.26 0.26
N GLU A 57 5.55 3.19 1.21
CA GLU A 57 4.46 4.15 1.45
C GLU A 57 4.24 5.12 0.28
N ILE A 58 5.25 5.31 -0.58
CA ILE A 58 5.15 6.13 -1.79
C ILE A 58 4.05 5.68 -2.77
N PHE A 59 3.55 4.44 -2.67
CA PHE A 59 2.40 4.01 -3.46
C PHE A 59 1.09 4.65 -2.98
N PHE A 60 1.00 4.96 -1.69
CA PHE A 60 -0.18 5.51 -1.04
C PHE A 60 -0.07 7.01 -0.78
N HIS A 61 1.17 7.52 -0.64
CA HIS A 61 1.49 8.94 -0.53
C HIS A 61 2.66 9.27 -1.50
N PRO A 62 2.39 9.37 -2.81
CA PRO A 62 3.45 9.58 -3.81
C PRO A 62 4.17 10.92 -3.65
N GLU A 63 3.54 11.90 -3.01
CA GLU A 63 4.10 13.22 -2.70
C GLU A 63 5.41 13.17 -1.88
N PHE A 64 5.70 12.05 -1.23
CA PHE A 64 6.96 11.85 -0.49
C PHE A 64 8.19 11.73 -1.41
N ALA A 65 7.99 11.32 -2.67
CA ALA A 65 9.09 11.08 -3.60
C ALA A 65 8.93 11.81 -4.93
N ASN A 66 7.70 12.22 -5.29
CA ASN A 66 7.42 12.89 -6.55
C ASN A 66 6.58 14.16 -6.29
N PRO A 67 7.13 15.37 -6.53
CA PRO A 67 6.38 16.61 -6.31
C PRO A 67 5.25 16.82 -7.33
N ASP A 68 5.35 16.20 -8.52
CA ASP A 68 4.40 16.38 -9.61
C ASP A 68 3.22 15.40 -9.55
N PHE A 69 3.30 14.38 -8.69
CA PHE A 69 2.30 13.32 -8.60
C PHE A 69 1.91 13.07 -7.15
N THR A 70 0.64 13.28 -6.83
CA THR A 70 0.11 13.21 -5.45
C THR A 70 -1.05 12.22 -5.29
N VAL A 71 -1.48 11.57 -6.37
CA VAL A 71 -2.66 10.70 -6.36
C VAL A 71 -2.28 9.30 -5.89
N SER A 72 -2.86 8.84 -4.79
CA SER A 72 -2.58 7.51 -4.27
C SER A 72 -2.99 6.40 -5.26
N ILE A 73 -2.34 5.24 -5.20
CA ILE A 73 -2.72 4.09 -6.04
C ILE A 73 -4.18 3.65 -5.79
N SER A 74 -4.70 3.84 -4.58
CA SER A 74 -6.08 3.50 -4.22
C SER A 74 -7.08 4.41 -4.95
N GLU A 75 -6.83 5.72 -4.97
CA GLU A 75 -7.66 6.68 -5.71
C GLU A 75 -7.55 6.47 -7.22
N LEU A 76 -6.35 6.16 -7.72
CA LEU A 76 -6.16 5.88 -9.13
C LEU A 76 -6.99 4.67 -9.58
N VAL A 77 -6.97 3.56 -8.81
CA VAL A 77 -7.76 2.36 -9.12
C VAL A 77 -9.25 2.64 -9.03
N ASP A 78 -9.69 3.38 -8.02
CA ASP A 78 -11.09 3.80 -7.91
C ASP A 78 -11.53 4.64 -9.12
N SER A 79 -10.73 5.63 -9.52
CA SER A 79 -10.98 6.48 -10.69
C SER A 79 -11.09 5.67 -11.98
N VAL A 80 -10.16 4.74 -12.22
CA VAL A 80 -10.20 3.86 -13.39
C VAL A 80 -11.49 3.04 -13.41
N ILE A 81 -11.88 2.42 -12.29
CA ILE A 81 -13.12 1.65 -12.21
C ILE A 81 -14.36 2.54 -12.41
N GLN A 82 -14.35 3.79 -11.90
CA GLN A 82 -15.44 4.74 -12.12
C GLN A 82 -15.54 5.22 -13.58
N ASN A 83 -14.45 5.20 -14.34
CA ASN A 83 -14.47 5.50 -15.77
C ASN A 83 -14.98 4.33 -16.63
N CYS A 84 -15.03 3.11 -16.09
CA CYS A 84 -15.61 1.97 -16.78
C CYS A 84 -17.16 2.05 -16.85
N PRO A 85 -17.79 1.31 -17.79
CA PRO A 85 -19.25 1.14 -17.85
C PRO A 85 -19.84 0.66 -16.51
N ILE A 86 -21.06 1.12 -16.19
CA ILE A 86 -21.68 0.95 -14.85
C ILE A 86 -21.91 -0.51 -14.46
N ASP A 87 -22.20 -1.35 -15.44
CA ASP A 87 -22.47 -2.78 -15.34
C ASP A 87 -21.24 -3.60 -14.93
N VAL A 88 -20.03 -3.17 -15.32
CA VAL A 88 -18.79 -3.88 -15.00
C VAL A 88 -18.11 -3.43 -13.70
N ARG A 89 -18.47 -2.26 -13.15
CA ARG A 89 -17.77 -1.70 -11.97
C ARG A 89 -17.79 -2.61 -10.76
N ARG A 90 -18.96 -3.17 -10.41
CA ARG A 90 -19.11 -4.05 -9.24
C ARG A 90 -18.27 -5.33 -9.39
N PRO A 91 -18.29 -6.04 -10.53
CA PRO A 91 -17.35 -7.13 -10.79
C PRO A 91 -15.88 -6.73 -10.65
N LEU A 92 -15.49 -5.53 -11.11
CA LEU A 92 -14.10 -5.06 -11.05
C LEU A 92 -13.64 -4.83 -9.60
N TYR A 93 -14.44 -4.16 -8.76
CA TYR A 93 -14.11 -3.98 -7.33
C TYR A 93 -13.95 -5.31 -6.58
N LYS A 94 -14.74 -6.31 -6.96
CA LYS A 94 -14.72 -7.64 -6.32
C LYS A 94 -13.48 -8.46 -6.70
N LYS A 95 -12.81 -8.13 -7.80
CA LYS A 95 -11.70 -8.94 -8.36
C LYS A 95 -10.53 -8.06 -8.78
N ILE A 96 -9.88 -7.43 -7.80
CA ILE A 96 -8.63 -6.70 -8.04
C ILE A 96 -7.48 -7.67 -7.81
N VAL A 97 -6.73 -8.00 -8.86
CA VAL A 97 -5.61 -8.95 -8.79
C VAL A 97 -4.30 -8.17 -8.78
N LEU A 98 -3.43 -8.48 -7.83
CA LEU A 98 -2.08 -7.91 -7.77
C LEU A 98 -1.14 -8.69 -8.67
N SER A 99 -0.18 -8.00 -9.29
CA SER A 99 0.85 -8.63 -10.12
C SER A 99 2.17 -7.86 -10.11
N GLY A 100 3.28 -8.61 -10.14
CA GLY A 100 4.65 -8.08 -10.22
C GLY A 100 5.33 -7.93 -8.85
N GLY A 101 6.67 -7.95 -8.85
CA GLY A 101 7.48 -7.99 -7.63
C GLY A 101 7.25 -6.81 -6.66
N SER A 102 6.92 -5.63 -7.17
CA SER A 102 6.61 -4.45 -6.32
C SER A 102 5.27 -4.55 -5.58
N THR A 103 4.41 -5.52 -5.93
CA THR A 103 3.17 -5.79 -5.17
C THR A 103 3.37 -6.82 -4.05
N MET A 104 4.58 -7.36 -3.92
CA MET A 104 4.93 -8.41 -2.96
C MET A 104 5.32 -7.88 -1.58
N PHE A 105 5.25 -6.57 -1.35
CA PHE A 105 5.42 -6.01 -0.01
C PHE A 105 4.40 -6.61 0.94
N LYS A 106 4.86 -6.96 2.14
CA LYS A 106 3.97 -7.51 3.17
C LYS A 106 2.86 -6.51 3.48
N ASP A 107 1.63 -7.02 3.57
CA ASP A 107 0.39 -6.28 3.87
C ASP A 107 -0.06 -5.25 2.80
N PHE A 108 0.52 -5.28 1.59
CA PHE A 108 0.13 -4.41 0.47
C PHE A 108 -1.33 -4.62 0.04
N ASP A 109 -1.75 -5.88 -0.13
CA ASP A 109 -3.11 -6.29 -0.47
C ASP A 109 -4.14 -5.77 0.53
N ARG A 110 -3.85 -5.93 1.82
CA ARG A 110 -4.71 -5.50 2.92
C ARG A 110 -4.84 -3.99 2.97
N ARG A 111 -3.73 -3.26 2.79
CA ARG A 111 -3.73 -1.79 2.73
C ARG A 111 -4.55 -1.29 1.55
N MET A 112 -4.31 -1.84 0.37
CA MET A 112 -5.02 -1.50 -0.87
C MET A 112 -6.53 -1.74 -0.73
N GLN A 113 -6.94 -2.91 -0.24
CA GLN A 113 -8.35 -3.25 -0.04
C GLN A 113 -9.02 -2.31 0.95
N ARG A 114 -8.36 -2.02 2.08
CA ARG A 114 -8.89 -1.15 3.13
C ARG A 114 -9.10 0.28 2.61
N ASP A 115 -8.11 0.83 1.93
CA ASP A 115 -8.14 2.22 1.47
C ASP A 115 -9.15 2.39 0.33
N LEU A 116 -9.19 1.46 -0.63
CA LEU A 116 -10.25 1.40 -1.64
C LEU A 116 -11.65 1.29 -1.01
N LYS A 117 -11.82 0.41 -0.02
CA LYS A 117 -13.11 0.24 0.65
C LYS A 117 -13.55 1.53 1.34
N LYS A 118 -12.65 2.26 1.99
CA LYS A 118 -12.94 3.57 2.58
C LYS A 118 -13.43 4.57 1.55
N ILE A 119 -12.75 4.68 0.40
CA ILE A 119 -13.12 5.61 -0.69
C ILE A 119 -14.53 5.28 -1.19
N VAL A 120 -14.79 4.00 -1.47
CA VAL A 120 -16.08 3.54 -2.01
C VAL A 120 -17.20 3.74 -0.98
N ASP A 121 -16.99 3.33 0.28
CA ASP A 121 -17.99 3.47 1.34
C ASP A 121 -18.30 4.95 1.63
N ALA A 122 -17.29 5.83 1.61
CA ALA A 122 -17.47 7.27 1.76
C ALA A 122 -18.33 7.85 0.63
N ARG A 123 -18.07 7.47 -0.63
CA ARG A 123 -18.89 7.88 -1.78
C ARG A 123 -20.35 7.41 -1.65
N LEU A 124 -20.58 6.16 -1.26
CA LEU A 124 -21.93 5.62 -1.06
C LEU A 124 -22.69 6.36 0.05
N LYS A 125 -22.00 6.68 1.16
CA LYS A 125 -22.57 7.45 2.27
C LYS A 125 -22.99 8.86 1.83
N ILE A 126 -22.18 9.53 1.02
CA ILE A 126 -22.52 10.84 0.45
C ILE A 126 -23.77 10.74 -0.42
N THR A 127 -23.89 9.72 -1.27
CA THR A 127 -25.09 9.52 -2.10
C THR A 127 -26.35 9.31 -1.28
N GLU A 128 -26.28 8.52 -0.21
CA GLU A 128 -27.41 8.28 0.71
C GLU A 128 -27.84 9.57 1.41
N GLN A 129 -26.87 10.35 1.91
CA GLN A 129 -27.11 11.64 2.57
C GLN A 129 -27.77 12.66 1.62
N LEU A 130 -27.24 12.80 0.41
CA LEU A 130 -27.78 13.72 -0.60
C LEU A 130 -29.19 13.32 -1.06
N SER A 131 -29.52 12.02 -1.00
CA SER A 131 -30.85 11.52 -1.32
C SER A 131 -31.85 11.67 -0.17
N GLY A 132 -31.44 12.21 0.99
CA GLY A 132 -32.26 12.29 2.19
C GLY A 132 -32.73 10.91 2.68
N GLY A 133 -31.94 9.86 2.45
CA GLY A 133 -32.29 8.47 2.78
C GLY A 133 -33.29 7.79 1.84
N ARG A 134 -33.77 8.48 0.78
CA ARG A 134 -34.69 7.88 -0.21
C ARG A 134 -34.03 6.78 -1.04
N ILE A 135 -32.73 6.88 -1.25
CA ILE A 135 -31.94 5.91 -2.01
C ILE A 135 -30.91 5.32 -1.05
N LYS A 136 -31.01 4.01 -0.81
CA LYS A 136 -30.02 3.25 -0.06
C LYS A 136 -29.17 2.41 -1.01
N PRO A 137 -27.97 2.87 -1.41
CA PRO A 137 -27.15 2.14 -2.36
C PRO A 137 -26.70 0.81 -1.76
N LYS A 138 -26.78 -0.26 -2.55
CA LYS A 138 -26.25 -1.57 -2.15
C LYS A 138 -24.74 -1.46 -1.92
N PRO A 139 -24.21 -1.95 -0.77
CA PRO A 139 -22.77 -1.97 -0.51
C PRO A 139 -21.98 -2.59 -1.67
N ILE A 140 -20.78 -2.08 -1.90
CA ILE A 140 -19.85 -2.61 -2.90
C ILE A 140 -18.84 -3.47 -2.17
N ASP A 141 -18.69 -4.71 -2.64
CA ASP A 141 -17.69 -5.65 -2.14
C ASP A 141 -16.36 -5.35 -2.83
N VAL A 142 -15.33 -5.05 -2.03
CA VAL A 142 -13.97 -4.73 -2.49
C VAL A 142 -13.06 -5.85 -2.03
N ASN A 143 -12.43 -6.54 -2.97
CA ASN A 143 -11.58 -7.67 -2.68
C ASN A 143 -10.31 -7.63 -3.53
N VAL A 144 -9.17 -7.54 -2.85
CA VAL A 144 -7.83 -7.50 -3.45
C VAL A 144 -7.17 -8.86 -3.22
N VAL A 145 -6.81 -9.52 -4.32
CA VAL A 145 -6.26 -10.87 -4.30
C VAL A 145 -4.76 -10.81 -4.59
N ALA A 146 -3.96 -11.21 -3.61
CA ALA A 146 -2.55 -11.52 -3.79
C ALA A 146 -2.37 -13.03 -3.99
N HIS A 147 -1.70 -13.45 -5.07
CA HIS A 147 -1.48 -14.87 -5.32
C HIS A 147 -0.09 -15.32 -4.83
N LYS A 148 -0.04 -16.34 -3.96
CA LYS A 148 1.21 -16.82 -3.35
C LYS A 148 2.27 -17.29 -4.36
N MET A 149 1.86 -17.78 -5.54
CA MET A 149 2.79 -18.23 -6.59
C MET A 149 3.57 -17.10 -7.28
N GLN A 150 3.25 -15.82 -7.02
CA GLN A 150 3.98 -14.69 -7.62
C GLN A 150 5.38 -14.45 -7.03
N ARG A 151 5.78 -15.20 -6.00
CA ARG A 151 7.15 -15.13 -5.44
C ARG A 151 8.25 -15.67 -6.36
N TYR A 152 7.89 -16.41 -7.41
CA TYR A 152 8.85 -17.17 -8.23
C TYR A 152 8.83 -16.81 -9.73
N ALA A 153 8.18 -15.70 -10.10
CA ALA A 153 8.17 -15.20 -11.48
C ALA A 153 9.20 -14.08 -11.66
#